data_AF-A0A0V8E7I5-F1
#
_entry.id   AF-A0A0V8E7I5-F1
#
_cell.length_a   1.000
_cell.length_b   1.000
_cell.length_c   1.000
_cell.angle_alpha   90.00
_cell.angle_beta   90.00
_cell.angle_gamma   90.00
#
_symmetry.space_group_name_H-M   'P 1'
#
loop_
_entity.id
_entity.type
_entity.pdbx_description
1 polymer ?
#
loop_
_entity_poly.entity_id
_entity_poly.type
_entity_poly.pdbx_seq_one_letter_code
_entity_poly.pdbx_strand_id
1 'polypeptide(L)'
;MFPQFLNAPAAWIGLISGILGIIAFFLPSGDLVYIDNSTNFYFPESRSNSNDGSVQFFVFLSFITVFYSFSQIHAYFTTIASVLFAISMWRYKLLHISYILELLNGGIFLLAAFLLNFLPQNIIDFWNQMQTFNSKDLYGKTEFSSKISAITEQIFIVFSKLSKGDYLAISLVLEILLVSAIFGHFLGGIFKTRKNIKPTRKSSIIFNIITLGLLFLLIIYFSDMINFFKAWNSR
;
A
#
# COMPACT_ATOMS: atom_id res chain seq x y z
N MET A 1 8.15 24.19 -9.21
CA MET A 1 9.20 23.16 -9.37
C MET A 1 8.52 21.84 -9.71
N PHE A 2 7.98 21.71 -10.93
CA PHE A 2 7.14 20.59 -11.41
C PHE A 2 7.73 19.73 -12.57
N PRO A 3 8.91 19.99 -13.17
CA PRO A 3 9.29 19.28 -14.41
C PRO A 3 9.97 17.92 -14.21
N GLN A 4 10.36 17.51 -12.99
CA GLN A 4 11.07 16.24 -12.80
C GLN A 4 10.13 15.02 -12.73
N PHE A 5 8.85 15.22 -12.39
CA PHE A 5 7.86 14.14 -12.27
C PHE A 5 7.42 13.57 -13.64
N LEU A 6 7.42 14.42 -14.68
CA LEU A 6 7.09 14.01 -16.06
C LEU A 6 8.24 13.28 -16.77
N ASN A 7 9.48 13.46 -16.30
CA ASN A 7 10.68 12.92 -16.96
C ASN A 7 11.24 11.63 -16.35
N ALA A 8 10.49 10.98 -15.44
CA ALA A 8 10.92 9.75 -14.78
C ALA A 8 10.09 8.54 -15.25
N PRO A 9 10.28 8.03 -16.48
CA PRO A 9 9.56 6.84 -16.97
C PRO A 9 9.75 5.62 -16.05
N ALA A 10 10.86 5.58 -15.32
CA ALA A 10 11.15 4.64 -14.25
C ALA A 10 10.14 4.67 -13.08
N ALA A 11 9.80 5.88 -12.60
CA ALA A 11 8.83 6.06 -11.52
C ALA A 11 7.44 5.66 -12.00
N TRP A 12 7.12 5.92 -13.27
CA TRP A 12 5.90 5.47 -13.92
C TRP A 12 5.86 3.95 -14.07
N ILE A 13 6.95 3.29 -14.48
CA ILE A 13 7.01 1.83 -14.61
C ILE A 13 6.90 1.16 -13.24
N GLY A 14 7.58 1.67 -12.21
CA GLY A 14 7.47 1.18 -10.82
C GLY A 14 6.06 1.35 -10.25
N LEU A 15 5.43 2.50 -10.52
CA LEU A 15 4.02 2.74 -10.21
C LEU A 15 3.11 1.78 -10.96
N ILE A 16 3.31 1.61 -12.28
CA ILE A 16 2.51 0.72 -13.11
C ILE A 16 2.69 -0.74 -12.67
N SER A 17 3.89 -1.19 -12.35
CA SER A 17 4.14 -2.55 -11.85
C SER A 17 3.57 -2.77 -10.46
N GLY A 18 3.68 -1.79 -9.56
CA GLY A 18 3.07 -1.85 -8.23
C GLY A 18 1.54 -1.84 -8.31
N ILE A 19 0.98 -1.00 -9.19
CA ILE A 19 -0.45 -0.95 -9.49
C ILE A 19 -0.91 -2.26 -10.12
N LEU A 20 -0.18 -2.83 -11.08
CA LEU A 20 -0.50 -4.12 -11.71
C LEU A 20 -0.41 -5.28 -10.70
N GLY A 21 0.54 -5.26 -9.78
CA GLY A 21 0.63 -6.22 -8.68
C GLY A 21 -0.57 -6.15 -7.73
N ILE A 22 -1.01 -4.93 -7.39
CA ILE A 22 -2.19 -4.71 -6.54
C ILE A 22 -3.49 -5.03 -7.30
N ILE A 23 -3.57 -4.75 -8.60
CA ILE A 23 -4.69 -5.14 -9.46
C ILE A 23 -4.79 -6.66 -9.54
N ALA A 24 -3.68 -7.35 -9.80
CA ALA A 24 -3.62 -8.81 -9.85
C ALA A 24 -4.06 -9.44 -8.52
N PHE A 25 -3.76 -8.80 -7.39
CA PHE A 25 -4.19 -9.23 -6.06
C PHE A 25 -5.71 -9.12 -5.83
N PHE A 26 -6.39 -8.16 -6.48
CA PHE A 26 -7.84 -7.94 -6.34
C PHE A 26 -8.67 -8.46 -7.52
N LEU A 27 -8.04 -9.07 -8.53
CA LEU A 27 -8.77 -9.75 -9.60
C LEU A 27 -9.38 -11.04 -9.04
N PRO A 28 -10.71 -11.22 -9.09
CA PRO A 28 -11.32 -12.49 -8.72
C PRO A 28 -10.81 -13.59 -9.65
N SER A 29 -10.01 -14.50 -9.12
CA SER A 29 -9.44 -15.64 -9.84
C SER A 29 -10.45 -16.79 -9.94
N GLY A 30 -11.53 -16.57 -10.68
CA GLY A 30 -12.52 -17.60 -10.97
C GLY A 30 -13.10 -17.44 -12.36
N ASP A 31 -13.12 -18.53 -13.13
CA ASP A 31 -13.75 -18.57 -14.46
C ASP A 31 -15.27 -18.35 -14.34
N LEU A 32 -15.80 -17.50 -15.23
CA LEU A 32 -17.23 -17.34 -15.41
C LEU A 32 -17.77 -18.55 -16.19
N VAL A 33 -18.22 -19.58 -15.47
CA VAL A 33 -19.00 -20.66 -16.09
C VAL A 33 -20.45 -20.18 -16.25
N TYR A 34 -20.84 -19.97 -17.50
CA TYR A 34 -22.22 -19.69 -17.89
C TYR A 34 -23.04 -20.98 -17.80
N ILE A 35 -24.05 -21.01 -16.93
CA ILE A 35 -25.13 -22.02 -17.00
C ILE A 35 -26.44 -21.28 -17.13
N ASP A 36 -27.14 -21.59 -18.22
CA ASP A 36 -28.45 -21.07 -18.59
C ASP A 36 -29.49 -21.37 -17.48
N ASN A 37 -30.29 -20.35 -17.16
CA ASN A 37 -31.53 -20.41 -16.39
C ASN A 37 -31.48 -20.85 -14.91
N SER A 38 -31.11 -19.93 -13.99
CA SER A 38 -31.86 -19.73 -12.73
C SER A 38 -31.44 -18.43 -12.02
N THR A 39 -32.39 -17.71 -11.43
CA THR A 39 -32.24 -16.39 -10.78
C THR A 39 -31.74 -16.45 -9.33
N ASN A 40 -31.07 -17.53 -8.92
CA ASN A 40 -30.52 -17.65 -7.56
C ASN A 40 -29.01 -17.88 -7.61
N PHE A 41 -28.25 -16.87 -7.16
CA PHE A 41 -26.80 -16.97 -6.99
C PHE A 41 -26.51 -17.78 -5.72
N TYR A 42 -26.15 -19.05 -5.88
CA TYR A 42 -25.49 -19.80 -4.82
C TYR A 42 -24.03 -19.98 -5.21
N PHE A 43 -23.14 -19.55 -4.32
CA PHE A 43 -21.75 -19.97 -4.38
C PHE A 43 -21.73 -21.47 -4.11
N PRO A 44 -21.22 -22.32 -5.02
CA PRO A 44 -20.80 -23.64 -4.62
C PRO A 44 -19.64 -23.43 -3.63
N GLU A 45 -19.87 -23.77 -2.36
CA GLU A 45 -18.81 -23.85 -1.37
C GLU A 45 -17.99 -25.11 -1.70
N SER A 46 -17.17 -25.01 -2.75
CA SER A 46 -16.07 -25.92 -2.95
C SER A 46 -15.10 -25.63 -1.81
N ARG A 47 -15.18 -26.44 -0.76
CA ARG A 47 -14.05 -26.69 0.14
C ARG A 47 -12.94 -27.36 -0.67
N SER A 48 -12.34 -26.63 -1.61
CA SER A 48 -10.98 -26.93 -2.01
C SER A 48 -10.16 -26.59 -0.78
N ASN A 49 -9.39 -27.55 -0.28
CA ASN A 49 -8.24 -27.26 0.56
C ASN A 49 -7.33 -26.33 -0.26
N SER A 50 -7.62 -25.03 -0.26
CA SER A 50 -6.75 -24.02 -0.83
C SER A 50 -5.50 -24.09 0.03
N ASN A 51 -4.43 -24.65 -0.53
CA ASN A 51 -3.13 -24.71 0.12
C ASN A 51 -2.87 -23.40 0.86
N ASP A 52 -2.79 -23.44 2.18
CA ASP A 52 -2.44 -22.29 3.03
C ASP A 52 -1.15 -21.63 2.53
N GLY A 53 -0.23 -22.42 1.96
CA GLY A 53 1.00 -21.93 1.35
C GLY A 53 0.82 -20.99 0.16
N SER A 54 -0.25 -21.12 -0.62
CA SER A 54 -0.51 -20.23 -1.77
C SER A 54 -0.92 -18.84 -1.30
N VAL A 55 -1.83 -18.74 -0.33
CA VAL A 55 -2.28 -17.47 0.25
C VAL A 55 -1.12 -16.78 0.98
N GLN A 56 -0.35 -17.52 1.77
CA GLN A 56 0.83 -16.99 2.46
C GLN A 56 1.87 -16.44 1.48
N PHE A 57 2.12 -17.15 0.36
CA PHE A 57 3.02 -16.69 -0.68
C PHE A 57 2.53 -15.37 -1.32
N PHE A 58 1.24 -15.25 -1.63
CA PHE A 58 0.68 -14.02 -2.19
C PHE A 58 0.70 -12.84 -1.20
N VAL A 59 0.44 -13.09 0.09
CA VAL A 59 0.55 -12.06 1.14
C VAL A 59 1.99 -11.56 1.25
N PHE A 60 2.96 -12.47 1.26
CA PHE A 60 4.38 -12.13 1.31
C PHE A 60 4.83 -11.35 0.06
N LEU A 61 4.42 -11.79 -1.13
CA LEU A 61 4.73 -11.12 -2.38
C LEU A 61 4.11 -9.72 -2.46
N SER A 62 2.86 -9.57 -1.99
CA SER A 62 2.18 -8.28 -1.89
C SER A 62 2.94 -7.32 -0.96
N PHE A 63 3.37 -7.81 0.21
CA PHE A 63 4.16 -7.03 1.14
C PHE A 63 5.47 -6.54 0.51
N ILE A 64 6.22 -7.43 -0.15
CA ILE A 64 7.45 -7.06 -0.88
C ILE A 64 7.14 -6.00 -1.94
N THR A 65 6.05 -6.16 -2.68
CA THR A 65 5.68 -5.24 -3.76
C THR A 65 5.37 -3.85 -3.22
N VAL A 66 4.60 -3.75 -2.14
CA VAL A 66 4.28 -2.46 -1.51
C VAL A 66 5.53 -1.85 -0.89
N PHE A 67 6.33 -2.63 -0.18
CA PHE A 67 7.59 -2.17 0.41
C PHE A 67 8.53 -1.61 -0.66
N TYR A 68 8.71 -2.35 -1.75
CA TYR A 68 9.51 -1.91 -2.89
C TYR A 68 8.95 -0.65 -3.51
N SER A 69 7.66 -0.63 -3.84
CA SER A 69 7.02 0.53 -4.49
C SER A 69 7.12 1.78 -3.61
N PHE A 70 6.85 1.63 -2.32
CA PHE A 70 6.89 2.72 -1.35
C PHE A 70 8.30 3.28 -1.18
N SER A 71 9.34 2.43 -1.15
CA SER A 71 10.74 2.89 -1.08
C SER A 71 11.12 3.88 -2.19
N GLN A 72 10.48 3.77 -3.37
CA GLN A 72 10.77 4.62 -4.53
C GLN A 72 9.95 5.91 -4.55
N ILE A 73 8.76 5.89 -3.96
CA ILE A 73 7.78 6.96 -4.10
C ILE A 73 7.44 7.66 -2.79
N HIS A 74 8.05 7.29 -1.66
CA HIS A 74 7.67 7.77 -0.32
C HIS A 74 7.58 9.31 -0.28
N ALA A 75 8.60 10.02 -0.81
CA ALA A 75 8.66 11.47 -0.85
C ALA A 75 7.53 12.12 -1.68
N TYR A 76 6.94 11.38 -2.61
CA TYR A 76 5.84 11.83 -3.47
C TYR A 76 4.50 11.17 -3.12
N PHE A 77 4.45 10.36 -2.07
CA PHE A 77 3.32 9.48 -1.80
C PHE A 77 2.01 10.23 -1.61
N THR A 78 2.01 11.34 -0.86
CA THR A 78 0.81 12.17 -0.67
C THR A 78 0.31 12.77 -1.99
N THR A 79 1.21 13.15 -2.89
CA THR A 79 0.84 13.66 -4.22
C THR A 79 0.21 12.55 -5.06
N ILE A 80 0.82 11.36 -5.07
CA ILE A 80 0.29 10.18 -5.77
C ILE A 80 -1.09 9.80 -5.22
N ALA A 81 -1.24 9.75 -3.89
CA ALA A 81 -2.52 9.47 -3.23
C ALA A 81 -3.60 10.50 -3.59
N SER A 82 -3.24 11.78 -3.69
CA SER A 82 -4.16 12.85 -4.12
C SER A 82 -4.65 12.65 -5.55
N VAL A 83 -3.76 12.27 -6.47
CA VAL A 83 -4.11 11.96 -7.87
C VAL A 83 -5.00 10.73 -7.94
N LEU A 84 -4.65 9.65 -7.22
CA LEU A 84 -5.46 8.44 -7.17
C LEU A 84 -6.86 8.70 -6.58
N PHE A 85 -6.95 9.54 -5.54
CA PHE A 85 -8.23 9.98 -4.98
C PHE A 85 -9.07 10.71 -6.02
N ALA A 86 -8.49 11.68 -6.74
CA ALA A 86 -9.19 12.42 -7.79
C ALA A 86 -9.72 11.49 -8.91
N ILE A 87 -8.89 10.55 -9.39
CA ILE A 87 -9.28 9.55 -10.39
C ILE A 87 -10.42 8.66 -9.86
N SER A 88 -10.31 8.20 -8.62
CA SER A 88 -11.33 7.38 -7.96
C SER A 88 -12.67 8.12 -7.87
N MET A 89 -12.65 9.39 -7.46
CA MET A 89 -13.84 10.23 -7.34
C MET A 89 -14.47 10.54 -8.70
N TRP A 90 -13.65 10.84 -9.70
CA TRP A 90 -14.11 11.03 -11.08
C TRP A 90 -14.84 9.78 -11.58
N ARG A 91 -14.25 8.60 -11.36
CA ARG A 91 -14.84 7.32 -11.73
C ARG A 91 -16.16 7.05 -11.00
N TYR A 92 -16.23 7.27 -9.69
CA TYR A 92 -17.47 7.07 -8.93
C TYR A 92 -18.60 8.00 -9.38
N LYS A 93 -18.27 9.24 -9.79
CA LYS A 93 -19.21 10.16 -10.42
C LYS A 93 -19.74 9.59 -11.74
N LEU A 94 -18.86 9.07 -12.60
CA LEU A 94 -19.25 8.44 -13.88
C LEU A 94 -20.12 7.17 -13.68
N LEU A 95 -19.87 6.40 -12.63
CA LEU A 95 -20.59 5.15 -12.34
C LEU A 95 -21.92 5.36 -11.58
N HIS A 96 -22.28 6.61 -11.28
CA HIS A 96 -23.46 6.99 -10.48
C HIS A 96 -23.55 6.26 -9.12
N ILE A 97 -22.42 6.09 -8.45
CA ILE A 97 -22.34 5.51 -7.10
C ILE A 97 -22.57 6.64 -6.09
N SER A 98 -23.06 6.31 -4.87
CA SER A 98 -23.30 7.28 -3.79
C SER A 98 -22.06 8.12 -3.45
N TYR A 99 -21.92 9.24 -4.16
CA TYR A 99 -20.71 10.05 -4.24
C TYR A 99 -20.27 10.61 -2.89
N ILE A 100 -21.22 11.03 -2.03
CA ILE A 100 -20.92 11.69 -0.75
C ILE A 100 -20.21 10.74 0.22
N LEU A 101 -20.67 9.49 0.35
CA LEU A 101 -20.07 8.53 1.29
C LEU A 101 -18.70 8.05 0.80
N GLU A 102 -18.55 7.86 -0.50
CA GLU A 102 -17.25 7.52 -1.09
C GLU A 102 -16.25 8.67 -0.98
N LEU A 103 -16.71 9.92 -1.12
CA LEU A 103 -15.88 11.12 -0.92
C LEU A 103 -15.36 11.21 0.52
N LEU A 104 -16.24 11.00 1.51
CA LEU A 104 -15.84 10.99 2.92
C LEU A 104 -14.84 9.86 3.21
N ASN A 105 -15.12 8.65 2.72
CA ASN A 105 -14.24 7.50 2.92
C ASN A 105 -12.86 7.74 2.29
N GLY A 106 -12.82 8.13 1.01
CA GLY A 106 -11.57 8.46 0.33
C GLY A 106 -10.82 9.64 0.97
N GLY A 107 -11.55 10.62 1.50
CA GLY A 107 -10.98 11.75 2.24
C GLY A 107 -10.23 11.33 3.50
N ILE A 108 -10.71 10.30 4.22
CA ILE A 108 -10.00 9.75 5.40
C ILE A 108 -8.69 9.07 5.00
N PHE A 109 -8.70 8.29 3.91
CA PHE A 109 -7.46 7.69 3.39
C PHE A 109 -6.47 8.75 2.89
N LEU A 110 -6.97 9.82 2.28
CA LEU A 110 -6.13 10.94 1.86
C LEU A 110 -5.53 11.69 3.06
N LEU A 111 -6.31 11.90 4.11
CA LEU A 111 -5.83 12.48 5.37
C LEU A 111 -4.74 11.58 5.99
N ALA A 112 -4.94 10.27 6.04
CA ALA A 112 -3.93 9.32 6.51
C ALA A 112 -2.63 9.41 5.67
N ALA A 113 -2.74 9.53 4.34
CA ALA A 113 -1.59 9.73 3.46
C ALA A 113 -0.88 11.08 3.69
N PHE A 114 -1.60 12.12 4.11
CA PHE A 114 -1.01 13.41 4.47
C PHE A 114 -0.27 13.33 5.81
N LEU A 115 -0.82 12.60 6.78
CA LEU A 115 -0.24 12.41 8.11
C LEU A 115 1.12 11.69 8.06
N LEU A 116 1.37 10.85 7.05
CA LEU A 116 2.69 10.21 6.84
C LEU A 116 3.83 11.23 6.65
N ASN A 117 3.56 12.48 6.27
CA ASN A 117 4.60 13.51 6.19
C ASN A 117 5.09 13.99 7.56
N PHE A 118 4.38 13.64 8.64
CA PHE A 118 4.69 14.02 10.02
C PHE A 118 5.24 12.85 10.82
N LEU A 119 5.77 11.83 10.14
CA LEU A 119 6.43 10.72 10.81
C LEU A 119 7.74 11.17 11.48
N PRO A 120 8.17 10.48 12.55
CA PRO A 120 9.44 10.77 13.19
C PRO A 120 10.65 10.63 12.25
N GLN A 121 11.68 11.44 12.50
CA GLN A 121 12.81 11.63 11.57
C GLN A 121 13.57 10.33 11.25
N ASN A 122 13.71 9.42 12.22
CA ASN A 122 14.34 8.11 12.04
C ASN A 122 13.64 7.24 10.97
N ILE A 123 12.31 7.35 10.84
CA ILE A 123 11.56 6.65 9.79
C ILE A 123 11.79 7.33 8.44
N ILE A 124 11.72 8.66 8.41
CA ILE A 124 11.98 9.46 7.20
C ILE A 124 13.39 9.19 6.66
N ASP A 125 14.41 9.18 7.54
CA ASP A 125 15.80 8.91 7.19
C ASP A 125 15.98 7.50 6.62
N PHE A 126 15.28 6.51 7.17
CA PHE A 126 15.28 5.15 6.64
C PHE A 126 14.79 5.12 5.18
N TRP A 127 13.65 5.75 4.89
CA TRP A 127 13.11 5.76 3.52
C TRP A 127 13.96 6.58 2.54
N ASN A 128 14.55 7.68 3.00
CA ASN A 128 15.50 8.47 2.20
C ASN A 128 16.74 7.65 1.82
N GLN A 129 17.26 6.81 2.72
CA GLN A 129 18.38 5.91 2.44
C GLN A 129 18.00 4.78 1.46
N MET A 130 16.74 4.36 1.48
CA MET A 130 16.21 3.32 0.60
C MET A 130 15.93 3.79 -0.83
N GLN A 131 15.93 5.11 -1.08
CA GLN A 131 15.71 5.69 -2.40
C GLN A 131 16.94 5.51 -3.29
N THR A 132 17.02 4.34 -3.93
CA THR A 132 18.22 3.87 -4.67
C THR A 132 18.17 4.08 -6.18
N PHE A 133 17.05 4.53 -6.75
CA PHE A 133 16.94 4.73 -8.20
C PHE A 133 17.15 6.19 -8.62
N ASN A 134 18.34 6.46 -9.16
CA ASN A 134 18.48 7.52 -10.16
C ASN A 134 18.03 6.93 -11.51
N SER A 135 17.14 7.64 -12.22
CA SER A 135 16.51 7.16 -13.47
C SER A 135 17.50 6.81 -14.59
N LYS A 136 18.76 7.21 -14.44
CA LYS A 136 19.87 6.95 -15.37
C LYS A 136 20.39 5.51 -15.34
N ASP A 137 20.14 4.77 -14.26
CA ASP A 137 20.79 3.47 -13.98
C ASP A 137 19.92 2.25 -14.39
N LEU A 138 18.79 2.50 -15.07
CA LEU A 138 17.84 1.44 -15.47
C LEU A 138 18.17 0.81 -16.83
N TYR A 139 19.12 1.38 -17.57
CA TYR A 139 19.50 0.88 -18.88
C TYR A 139 20.55 -0.26 -18.81
N GLY A 140 21.14 -0.52 -17.64
CA GLY A 140 22.06 -1.62 -17.39
C GLY A 140 21.40 -2.82 -16.67
N LYS A 141 21.32 -3.99 -17.32
CA LYS A 141 20.77 -5.22 -16.71
C LYS A 141 21.46 -5.63 -15.40
N THR A 142 22.76 -5.37 -15.28
CA THR A 142 23.57 -5.65 -14.08
C THR A 142 23.24 -4.69 -12.93
N GLU A 143 23.02 -3.42 -13.22
CA GLU A 143 22.65 -2.40 -12.22
C GLU A 143 21.25 -2.67 -11.66
N PHE A 144 20.30 -3.05 -12.50
CA PHE A 144 18.95 -3.41 -12.06
C PHE A 144 18.94 -4.61 -11.09
N SER A 145 19.66 -5.68 -11.42
CA SER A 145 19.78 -6.87 -10.55
C SER A 145 20.40 -6.52 -9.20
N SER A 146 21.47 -5.72 -9.19
CA SER A 146 22.14 -5.30 -7.95
C SER A 146 21.24 -4.47 -7.03
N LYS A 147 20.39 -3.61 -7.60
CA LYS A 147 19.44 -2.77 -6.84
C LYS A 147 18.28 -3.57 -6.26
N ILE A 148 17.74 -4.55 -7.00
CA ILE A 148 16.73 -5.47 -6.45
C ILE A 148 17.33 -6.29 -5.30
N SER A 149 18.56 -6.78 -5.46
CA SER A 149 19.26 -7.52 -4.41
C SER A 149 19.42 -6.68 -3.14
N ALA A 150 19.84 -5.43 -3.27
CA ALA A 150 20.00 -4.53 -2.12
C ALA A 150 18.68 -4.26 -1.38
N ILE A 151 17.57 -4.05 -2.11
CA ILE A 151 16.25 -3.85 -1.49
C ILE A 151 15.78 -5.14 -0.81
N THR A 152 16.04 -6.29 -1.41
CA THR A 152 15.69 -7.60 -0.83
C THR A 152 16.45 -7.86 0.46
N GLU A 153 17.74 -7.54 0.49
CA GLU A 153 18.58 -7.63 1.70
C GLU A 153 18.04 -6.73 2.81
N GLN A 154 17.66 -5.50 2.49
CA GLN A 154 17.08 -4.56 3.45
C GLN A 154 15.72 -5.04 3.99
N ILE A 155 14.86 -5.61 3.14
CA ILE A 155 13.62 -6.26 3.58
C ILE A 155 13.94 -7.36 4.60
N PHE A 156 14.92 -8.22 4.30
CA PHE A 156 15.33 -9.28 5.22
C PHE A 156 15.87 -8.73 6.55
N ILE A 157 16.66 -7.66 6.52
CA ILE A 157 17.15 -6.98 7.73
C ILE A 157 15.99 -6.45 8.57
N VAL A 158 14.99 -5.80 7.95
CA VAL A 158 13.79 -5.32 8.65
C VAL A 158 13.05 -6.48 9.30
N PHE A 159 12.82 -7.59 8.60
CA PHE A 159 12.17 -8.77 9.18
C PHE A 159 12.99 -9.45 10.29
N SER A 160 14.31 -9.50 10.14
CA SER A 160 15.21 -10.04 11.18
C SER A 160 15.23 -9.17 12.44
N LYS A 161 15.12 -7.86 12.29
CA LYS A 161 14.99 -6.92 13.41
C LYS A 161 13.59 -6.99 14.04
N LEU A 162 12.55 -7.15 13.22
CA LEU A 162 11.18 -7.34 13.69
C LEU A 162 11.07 -8.57 14.60
N SER A 163 11.67 -9.70 14.23
CA SER A 163 11.64 -10.92 15.05
C SER A 163 12.38 -10.78 16.38
N LYS A 164 13.28 -9.80 16.49
CA LYS A 164 14.00 -9.42 17.72
C LYS A 164 13.29 -8.34 18.52
N GLY A 165 12.10 -7.89 18.09
CA GLY A 165 11.33 -6.84 18.77
C GLY A 165 11.90 -5.43 18.61
N ASP A 166 12.70 -5.19 17.56
CA ASP A 166 13.23 -3.85 17.28
C ASP A 166 12.10 -2.87 16.96
N TYR A 167 12.03 -1.78 17.73
CA TYR A 167 10.94 -0.82 17.62
C TYR A 167 10.88 -0.08 16.28
N LEU A 168 12.02 0.16 15.63
CA LEU A 168 12.06 0.80 14.32
C LEU A 168 11.47 -0.15 13.27
N ALA A 169 11.86 -1.42 13.32
CA ALA A 169 11.32 -2.43 12.41
C ALA A 169 9.79 -2.59 12.59
N ILE A 170 9.28 -2.55 13.83
CA ILE A 170 7.84 -2.56 14.10
C ILE A 170 7.15 -1.35 13.47
N SER A 171 7.67 -0.13 13.68
CA SER A 171 7.12 1.09 13.08
C SER A 171 7.10 1.04 11.55
N LEU A 172 8.17 0.56 10.92
CA LEU A 172 8.26 0.45 9.46
C LEU A 172 7.24 -0.55 8.90
N VAL A 173 7.03 -1.69 9.57
CA VAL A 173 6.01 -2.67 9.15
C VAL A 173 4.60 -2.10 9.28
N LEU A 174 4.30 -1.40 10.39
CA LEU A 174 3.02 -0.73 10.59
C LEU A 174 2.76 0.35 9.53
N GLU A 175 3.79 1.10 9.14
CA GLU A 175 3.70 2.08 8.05
C GLU A 175 3.40 1.40 6.71
N ILE A 176 4.08 0.30 6.38
CA ILE A 176 3.79 -0.46 5.16
C ILE A 176 2.37 -1.00 5.15
N LEU A 177 1.84 -1.44 6.30
CA LEU A 177 0.43 -1.84 6.40
C LEU A 177 -0.52 -0.67 6.15
N LEU A 178 -0.21 0.52 6.69
CA LEU A 178 -0.98 1.74 6.47
C LEU A 178 -0.95 2.16 4.98
N VAL A 179 0.21 2.16 4.34
CA VAL A 179 0.39 2.43 2.91
C VAL A 179 -0.35 1.39 2.06
N SER A 180 -0.27 0.11 2.42
CA SER A 180 -1.01 -0.97 1.74
C SER A 180 -2.52 -0.74 1.79
N ALA A 181 -3.05 -0.30 2.94
CA ALA A 181 -4.47 0.02 3.08
C ALA A 181 -4.88 1.19 2.20
N ILE A 182 -4.06 2.25 2.14
CA ILE A 182 -4.31 3.43 1.30
C ILE A 182 -4.31 3.05 -0.18
N PHE A 183 -3.28 2.34 -0.66
CA PHE A 183 -3.24 1.90 -2.04
C PHE A 183 -4.35 0.91 -2.37
N GLY A 184 -4.60 -0.07 -1.51
CA GLY A 184 -5.69 -1.03 -1.69
C GLY A 184 -7.05 -0.35 -1.81
N HIS A 185 -7.29 0.73 -1.03
CA HIS A 185 -8.52 1.51 -1.14
C HIS A 185 -8.64 2.22 -2.49
N PHE A 186 -7.65 3.03 -2.88
CA PHE A 186 -7.75 3.81 -4.12
C PHE A 186 -7.67 2.94 -5.39
N LEU A 187 -6.74 1.98 -5.44
CA LEU A 187 -6.64 1.09 -6.60
C LEU A 187 -7.84 0.17 -6.69
N GLY A 188 -8.37 -0.32 -5.56
CA GLY A 188 -9.65 -1.01 -5.54
C GLY A 188 -10.78 -0.14 -6.10
N GLY A 189 -10.81 1.14 -5.75
CA GLY A 189 -11.77 2.12 -6.28
C GLY A 189 -11.63 2.38 -7.78
N ILE A 190 -10.42 2.23 -8.36
CA ILE A 190 -10.15 2.45 -9.79
C ILE A 190 -10.39 1.19 -10.63
N PHE A 191 -10.02 0.01 -10.13
CA PHE A 191 -9.96 -1.21 -10.94
C PHE A 191 -11.11 -2.19 -10.69
N LYS A 192 -11.84 -2.12 -9.56
CA LYS A 192 -13.01 -3.00 -9.33
C LYS A 192 -14.10 -2.73 -10.34
N THR A 193 -14.70 -3.77 -10.92
CA THR A 193 -15.88 -3.63 -11.80
C THR A 193 -17.07 -3.06 -11.03
N ARG A 194 -17.97 -2.34 -11.71
CA ARG A 194 -19.14 -1.68 -11.08
C ARG A 194 -19.94 -2.62 -10.18
N LYS A 195 -20.14 -3.87 -10.63
CA LYS A 195 -20.89 -4.90 -9.90
C LYS A 195 -20.24 -5.30 -8.57
N ASN A 196 -18.93 -5.11 -8.44
CA ASN A 196 -18.15 -5.45 -7.26
C ASN A 196 -17.93 -4.25 -6.31
N ILE A 197 -18.38 -3.05 -6.69
CA ILE A 197 -18.30 -1.87 -5.81
C ILE A 197 -19.51 -1.90 -4.87
N LYS A 198 -19.29 -2.36 -3.66
CA LYS A 198 -20.27 -2.26 -2.58
C LYS A 198 -20.28 -0.81 -2.08
N PRO A 199 -21.44 -0.15 -1.97
CA PRO A 199 -21.50 1.20 -1.45
C PRO A 199 -20.98 1.26 -0.02
N THR A 200 -20.16 2.27 0.28
CA THR A 200 -19.62 2.48 1.61
C THR A 200 -20.74 2.73 2.62
N ARG A 201 -20.69 2.03 3.76
CA ARG A 201 -21.60 2.24 4.90
C ARG A 201 -20.98 3.22 5.89
N LYS A 202 -21.80 3.99 6.61
CA LYS A 202 -21.35 4.88 7.71
C LYS A 202 -20.51 4.14 8.76
N SER A 203 -20.89 2.91 9.11
CA SER A 203 -20.12 2.08 10.05
C SER A 203 -18.72 1.73 9.54
N SER A 204 -18.56 1.53 8.23
CA SER A 204 -17.24 1.29 7.61
C SER A 204 -16.36 2.53 7.68
N ILE A 205 -16.93 3.72 7.52
CA ILE A 205 -16.21 4.99 7.65
C ILE A 205 -15.68 5.14 9.07
N ILE A 206 -16.54 4.93 10.08
CA ILE A 206 -16.14 5.00 11.50
C ILE A 206 -15.05 3.97 11.80
N PHE A 207 -15.22 2.73 11.34
CA PHE A 207 -14.20 1.70 11.50
C PHE A 207 -12.87 2.11 10.88
N ASN A 208 -12.88 2.62 9.63
CA ASN A 208 -11.66 3.07 8.96
C ASN A 208 -10.97 4.22 9.72
N ILE A 209 -11.72 5.20 10.25
CA ILE A 209 -11.15 6.28 11.08
C ILE A 209 -10.41 5.70 12.29
N ILE A 210 -11.07 4.79 13.02
CA ILE A 210 -10.49 4.19 14.23
C ILE A 210 -9.26 3.35 13.88
N THR A 211 -9.35 2.48 12.87
CA THR A 211 -8.26 1.59 12.48
C THR A 211 -7.05 2.37 11.95
N LEU A 212 -7.26 3.34 11.05
CA LEU A 212 -6.18 4.14 10.49
C LEU A 212 -5.54 5.05 11.55
N GLY A 213 -6.37 5.65 12.42
CA GLY A 213 -5.88 6.44 13.54
C GLY A 213 -5.05 5.61 14.51
N LEU A 214 -5.50 4.42 14.87
CA LEU A 214 -4.77 3.51 15.75
C LEU A 214 -3.44 3.05 15.12
N LEU A 215 -3.45 2.69 13.83
CA LEU A 215 -2.22 2.36 13.10
C LEU A 215 -1.22 3.52 13.14
N PHE A 216 -1.68 4.74 12.83
CA PHE A 216 -0.82 5.92 12.85
C PHE A 216 -0.23 6.20 14.25
N LEU A 217 -1.06 6.10 15.30
CA LEU A 217 -0.60 6.26 16.68
C LEU A 217 0.43 5.20 17.08
N LEU A 218 0.26 3.95 16.67
CA LEU A 218 1.23 2.89 16.94
C LEU A 218 2.57 3.14 16.24
N ILE A 219 2.56 3.64 15.00
CA ILE A 219 3.78 3.99 14.28
C ILE A 219 4.59 5.02 15.07
N ILE A 220 3.93 6.10 15.52
CA ILE A 220 4.57 7.16 16.33
C ILE A 220 5.06 6.58 17.65
N TYR A 221 4.20 5.86 18.38
CA TYR A 221 4.55 5.28 19.68
C TYR A 221 5.83 4.44 19.63
N PHE A 222 5.91 3.48 18.71
CA PHE A 222 7.08 2.62 18.59
C PHE A 222 8.32 3.38 18.13
N SER A 223 8.13 4.41 17.30
CA SER A 223 9.25 5.23 16.84
C SER A 223 9.84 6.08 17.98
N ASP A 224 8.99 6.67 18.82
CA ASP A 224 9.42 7.50 19.95
C ASP A 224 10.05 6.68 21.09
N MET A 225 9.67 5.41 21.25
CA MET A 225 10.33 4.50 22.18
C MET A 225 11.84 4.36 21.90
N ILE A 226 12.26 4.49 20.64
CA ILE A 226 13.69 4.50 20.26
C ILE A 226 14.39 5.72 20.88
N ASN A 227 13.77 6.90 20.77
CA ASN A 227 14.32 8.14 21.31
C ASN A 227 14.39 8.10 22.84
N PHE A 228 13.38 7.51 23.49
CA PHE A 228 13.37 7.28 24.93
C PHE A 228 14.53 6.38 25.40
N PHE A 229 14.73 5.22 24.77
CA PHE A 229 15.81 4.30 25.16
C PHE A 229 17.21 4.87 24.87
N LYS A 230 17.38 5.62 23.78
CA LYS A 230 18.64 6.35 23.50
C LYS A 230 18.96 7.36 24.60
N ALA A 231 17.95 8.13 25.04
CA ALA A 231 18.13 9.10 26.12
C ALA A 231 18.42 8.42 27.47
N TRP A 232 17.80 7.28 27.74
CA TRP A 232 18.03 6.50 28.97
C TRP A 232 19.46 5.95 29.05
N ASN A 233 19.97 5.35 27.97
CA ASN A 233 21.32 4.78 27.94
C ASN A 233 22.45 5.82 27.91
N SER A 234 22.11 7.11 27.78
CA SER A 234 23.08 8.22 27.81
C SER A 234 23.26 8.84 29.21
N ARG A 235 22.55 8.33 30.21
CA ARG A 235 22.69 8.68 31.64
C ARG A 235 23.46 7.60 32.37
#